data_AF-A0A7X8WN62-F1
#
_entry.id   AF-A0A7X8WN62-F1
#
_cell.length_a   1.000
_cell.length_b   1.000
_cell.length_c   1.000
_cell.angle_alpha   90.00
_cell.angle_beta   90.00
_cell.angle_gamma   90.00
#
_symmetry.space_group_name_H-M   'P 1'
#
loop_
_entity.id
_entity.type
_entity.pdbx_description
1 polymer ?
#
loop_
_entity_poly.entity_id
_entity_poly.type
_entity_poly.pdbx_seq_one_letter_code
_entity_poly.pdbx_strand_id
1 'polypeptide(L)'
;MKKTSLFLLFIFFASITFAKEVKPVKNVILMIPDGTSIGVYSAARWYKVYNDMGDALHVDPYFTGTVSTFSSNEPIGDSAPTTSTYMTGVPSRAGWVATYPLVDPGNDL
;
A
#
# COMPACT_ATOMS: atom_id res chain seq x y z
N MET A 1 -2.09 -12.47 -38.64
CA MET A 1 -1.23 -13.38 -37.87
C MET A 1 0.23 -12.91 -37.80
N LYS A 2 0.93 -12.70 -38.93
CA LYS A 2 2.35 -12.26 -38.89
C LYS A 2 2.56 -10.85 -38.30
N LYS A 3 1.70 -9.88 -38.65
CA LYS A 3 1.78 -8.49 -38.13
C LYS A 3 1.45 -8.38 -36.63
N THR A 4 0.48 -9.16 -36.15
CA THR A 4 0.10 -9.22 -34.73
C THR A 4 1.18 -9.91 -33.89
N SER A 5 1.82 -10.96 -34.44
CA SER A 5 2.98 -11.60 -33.81
C SER A 5 4.19 -10.66 -33.71
N LEU A 6 4.45 -9.85 -34.75
CA LEU A 6 5.53 -8.87 -34.75
C LEU A 6 5.28 -7.73 -33.74
N PHE A 7 4.02 -7.30 -33.59
CA PHE A 7 3.64 -6.29 -32.60
C PHE A 7 3.79 -6.80 -31.16
N LEU A 8 3.37 -8.04 -30.88
CA LEU A 8 3.59 -8.68 -29.58
C LEU A 8 5.07 -8.84 -29.25
N LEU A 9 5.87 -9.23 -30.25
CA LEU A 9 7.33 -9.32 -30.10
C LEU A 9 7.95 -7.96 -29.79
N PHE A 10 7.46 -6.90 -30.42
CA PHE A 10 7.91 -5.52 -30.17
C PHE A 10 7.55 -5.04 -28.75
N ILE A 11 6.34 -5.33 -28.26
CA ILE A 11 5.93 -5.03 -26.87
C ILE A 11 6.82 -5.79 -25.87
N PHE A 12 7.10 -7.06 -26.14
CA PHE A 12 7.97 -7.88 -25.29
C PHE A 12 9.40 -7.32 -25.27
N PHE A 13 9.95 -6.95 -26.42
CA PHE A 13 11.28 -6.35 -26.53
C PHE A 13 11.37 -5.00 -25.81
N ALA A 14 10.32 -4.16 -25.93
CA ALA A 14 10.23 -2.89 -25.21
C ALA A 14 10.19 -3.11 -23.69
N SER A 15 9.46 -4.13 -23.23
CA SER A 15 9.34 -4.45 -21.79
C SER A 15 10.70 -4.84 -21.19
N ILE A 16 11.54 -5.56 -21.96
CA ILE A 16 12.90 -5.93 -21.55
C ILE A 16 13.82 -4.71 -21.52
N THR A 17 13.75 -3.80 -22.49
CA THR A 17 14.60 -2.59 -22.49
C THR A 17 14.22 -1.57 -21.42
N PHE A 18 12.96 -1.57 -20.96
CA PHE A 18 12.52 -0.76 -19.81
C PHE A 18 12.78 -1.41 -18.44
N ALA A 19 13.30 -2.64 -18.40
CA ALA A 19 13.69 -3.30 -17.15
C ALA A 19 14.89 -2.58 -16.54
N LYS A 20 14.60 -1.65 -15.64
CA LYS A 20 15.61 -0.88 -14.91
C LYS A 20 16.32 -1.77 -13.90
N GLU A 21 17.65 -1.74 -13.90
CA GLU A 21 18.46 -2.42 -12.89
C GLU A 21 18.07 -1.94 -11.49
N VAL A 22 17.73 -2.87 -10.60
CA VAL A 22 17.34 -2.57 -9.22
C VAL A 22 18.59 -2.17 -8.44
N LYS A 23 18.76 -0.87 -8.22
CA LYS A 23 19.84 -0.34 -7.40
C LYS A 23 19.50 -0.53 -5.91
N PRO A 24 20.48 -0.86 -5.06
CA PRO A 24 20.28 -0.90 -3.61
C PRO A 24 19.72 0.43 -3.08
N VAL A 25 18.67 0.34 -2.26
CA VAL A 25 18.07 1.50 -1.60
C VAL A 25 18.88 1.84 -0.34
N LYS A 26 19.41 3.06 -0.26
CA LYS A 26 20.23 3.50 0.88
C LYS A 26 19.39 3.85 2.11
N ASN A 27 18.25 4.52 1.91
CA ASN A 27 17.41 5.06 2.99
C ASN A 27 15.95 4.72 2.71
N VAL A 28 15.19 4.41 3.76
CA VAL A 28 13.75 4.20 3.72
C VAL A 28 13.09 5.19 4.66
N ILE A 29 12.09 5.91 4.16
CA ILE A 29 11.19 6.75 4.98
C ILE A 29 9.80 6.16 4.78
N LEU A 30 9.22 5.65 5.86
CA LEU A 30 7.86 5.11 5.87
C LEU A 30 6.95 6.07 6.63
N MET A 31 5.94 6.60 5.95
CA MET A 31 4.93 7.47 6.54
C MET A 31 3.64 6.64 6.72
N ILE A 32 3.20 6.47 7.96
CA ILE A 32 1.98 5.73 8.30
C ILE A 32 0.95 6.72 8.82
N PRO A 33 -0.04 7.11 7.99
CA PRO A 33 -1.12 7.97 8.43
C PRO A 33 -2.23 7.11 9.05
N ASP A 34 -2.26 7.06 10.39
CA ASP A 34 -3.23 6.25 11.14
C ASP A 34 -4.68 6.66 10.81
N GLY A 35 -5.57 5.67 10.68
CA GLY A 35 -7.00 5.87 10.38
C GLY A 35 -7.31 6.57 9.05
N THR A 36 -6.33 6.73 8.16
CA THR A 36 -6.48 7.60 6.98
C THR A 36 -7.01 6.82 5.78
N SER A 37 -8.34 6.69 5.71
CA SER A 37 -9.02 6.10 4.56
C SER A 37 -8.94 6.99 3.31
N ILE A 38 -9.30 6.44 2.15
CA ILE A 38 -9.41 7.20 0.89
C ILE A 38 -10.37 8.38 1.04
N GLY A 39 -11.45 8.21 1.82
CA GLY A 39 -12.39 9.28 2.13
C GLY A 39 -11.75 10.43 2.91
N VAL A 40 -10.83 10.13 3.83
CA VAL A 40 -10.08 11.15 4.59
C VAL A 40 -9.18 11.98 3.67
N TYR A 41 -8.49 11.36 2.71
CA TYR A 41 -7.71 12.10 1.72
C TYR A 41 -8.58 13.02 0.86
N SER A 42 -9.75 12.55 0.41
CA SER A 42 -10.70 13.39 -0.33
C SER A 42 -11.22 14.56 0.51
N ALA A 43 -11.55 14.32 1.78
CA ALA A 43 -11.96 15.38 2.70
C ALA A 43 -10.83 16.41 2.92
N ALA A 44 -9.58 15.95 3.07
CA ALA A 44 -8.43 16.83 3.24
C ALA A 44 -8.17 17.71 2.00
N ARG A 45 -8.37 17.20 0.79
CA ARG A 45 -8.32 18.02 -0.45
C ARG A 45 -9.36 19.12 -0.42
N TRP A 46 -10.62 18.78 -0.13
CA TRP A 46 -11.69 19.78 -0.03
C TRP A 46 -11.45 20.80 1.08
N TYR A 47 -10.93 20.36 2.22
CA TYR A 47 -10.53 21.27 3.29
C TYR A 47 -9.53 22.31 2.77
N LYS A 48 -8.49 21.90 2.02
CA LYS A 48 -7.55 22.85 1.43
C LYS A 48 -8.22 23.82 0.46
N VAL A 49 -9.11 23.32 -0.41
CA VAL A 49 -9.84 24.14 -1.38
C VAL A 49 -10.68 25.21 -0.69
N TYR A 50 -11.45 24.84 0.34
CA TYR A 50 -12.32 25.78 1.08
C TYR A 50 -11.56 26.76 1.99
N ASN A 51 -10.25 26.56 2.17
CA ASN A 51 -9.39 27.45 2.95
C ASN A 51 -8.34 28.17 2.08
N ASP A 52 -8.52 28.22 0.76
CA ASP A 52 -7.60 28.87 -0.19
C ASP A 52 -6.14 28.38 -0.09
N MET A 53 -5.94 27.08 0.21
CA MET A 53 -4.62 26.45 0.40
C MET A 53 -4.15 25.62 -0.82
N GLY A 54 -4.86 25.70 -1.94
CA GLY A 54 -4.66 24.88 -3.13
C GLY A 54 -5.53 23.61 -3.15
N ASP A 55 -5.38 22.79 -4.20
CA ASP A 55 -6.32 21.71 -4.56
C ASP A 55 -5.73 20.29 -4.47
N ALA A 56 -4.41 20.16 -4.31
CA ALA A 56 -3.72 18.86 -4.21
C ALA A 56 -3.05 18.64 -2.84
N LEU A 57 -2.93 17.37 -2.43
CA LEU A 57 -2.09 16.95 -1.31
C LEU A 57 -0.71 16.54 -1.81
N HIS A 58 0.32 16.69 -0.97
CA HIS A 58 1.68 16.27 -1.30
C HIS A 58 1.82 14.76 -1.54
N VAL A 59 0.86 13.96 -1.04
CA VAL A 59 0.82 12.51 -1.25
C VAL A 59 0.22 12.12 -2.61
N ASP A 60 -0.50 13.02 -3.28
CA ASP A 60 -1.27 12.70 -4.49
C ASP A 60 -0.42 12.09 -5.62
N PRO A 61 0.81 12.59 -5.90
CA PRO A 61 1.67 12.00 -6.94
C PRO A 61 2.16 10.58 -6.62
N TYR A 62 2.07 10.15 -5.36
CA TYR A 62 2.57 8.87 -4.87
C TYR A 62 1.47 7.83 -4.67
N PHE A 63 0.21 8.16 -4.94
CA PHE A 63 -0.91 7.26 -4.74
C PHE A 63 -0.97 6.21 -5.87
N THR A 64 -0.59 4.97 -5.58
CA THR A 64 -0.50 3.89 -6.59
C THR A 64 -1.51 2.77 -6.41
N GLY A 65 -2.21 2.70 -5.28
CA GLY A 65 -3.15 1.61 -4.98
C GLY A 65 -3.58 1.57 -3.52
N THR A 66 -4.26 0.48 -3.14
CA THR A 66 -4.74 0.21 -1.78
C THR A 66 -4.06 -1.03 -1.21
N VAL A 67 -4.13 -1.17 0.12
CA VAL A 67 -3.65 -2.35 0.86
C VAL A 67 -4.80 -2.95 1.65
N SER A 68 -4.75 -4.27 1.88
CA SER A 68 -5.67 -4.96 2.79
C SER A 68 -5.20 -4.79 4.23
N THR A 69 -6.11 -4.43 5.13
CA THR A 69 -5.80 -4.02 6.52
C THR A 69 -6.43 -4.93 7.58
N PHE A 70 -6.76 -6.17 7.22
CA PHE A 70 -7.25 -7.15 8.18
C PHE A 70 -6.12 -7.57 9.13
N SER A 71 -6.49 -8.03 10.32
CA SER A 71 -5.59 -8.71 11.26
C SER A 71 -5.73 -10.21 11.07
N SER A 72 -4.80 -11.01 11.60
CA SER A 72 -4.83 -12.47 11.40
C SER A 72 -6.13 -13.12 11.90
N ASN A 73 -6.82 -12.49 12.86
CA ASN A 73 -8.04 -13.00 13.49
C ASN A 73 -9.21 -12.01 13.50
N GLU A 74 -9.11 -10.85 12.83
CA GLU A 74 -10.18 -9.84 12.79
C GLU A 74 -10.25 -9.13 11.42
N PRO A 75 -11.46 -8.93 10.87
CA PRO A 75 -11.63 -8.31 9.54
C PRO A 75 -11.30 -6.82 9.53
N ILE A 76 -11.41 -6.14 10.68
CA ILE A 76 -11.07 -4.72 10.85
C ILE A 76 -9.86 -4.67 11.79
N GLY A 77 -8.67 -4.39 11.26
CA GLY A 77 -7.48 -4.29 12.08
C GLY A 77 -7.38 -2.98 12.87
N ASP A 78 -6.89 -3.07 14.10
CA ASP A 78 -6.48 -1.92 14.90
C ASP A 78 -5.03 -1.50 14.59
N SER A 79 -4.55 -0.42 15.23
CA SER A 79 -3.22 0.14 14.95
C SER A 79 -2.07 -0.82 15.31
N ALA A 80 -2.23 -1.68 16.32
CA ALA A 80 -1.18 -2.61 16.77
C ALA A 80 -0.82 -3.69 15.72
N PRO A 81 -1.76 -4.53 15.24
CA PRO A 81 -1.47 -5.56 14.27
C PRO A 81 -1.18 -5.03 12.88
N THR A 82 -1.84 -3.93 12.46
CA THR A 82 -1.60 -3.33 11.14
C THR A 82 -0.19 -2.76 11.05
N THR A 83 0.24 -2.01 12.08
CA THR A 83 1.63 -1.53 12.17
C THR A 83 2.61 -2.69 12.25
N SER A 84 2.32 -3.72 13.04
CA SER A 84 3.16 -4.92 13.11
C SER A 84 3.34 -5.54 11.74
N THR A 85 2.26 -5.70 10.97
CA THR A 85 2.28 -6.23 9.62
C THR A 85 3.14 -5.39 8.68
N TYR A 86 3.04 -4.05 8.75
CA TYR A 86 3.88 -3.16 7.93
C TYR A 86 5.37 -3.25 8.27
N MET A 87 5.73 -3.62 9.50
CA MET A 87 7.12 -3.71 9.95
C MET A 87 7.73 -5.10 9.77
N THR A 88 6.93 -6.15 9.99
CA THR A 88 7.41 -7.54 10.02
C THR A 88 7.04 -8.33 8.77
N GLY A 89 6.05 -7.86 7.99
CA GLY A 89 5.50 -8.59 6.85
C GLY A 89 4.56 -9.74 7.23
N VAL A 90 4.21 -9.89 8.51
CA VAL A 90 3.35 -10.98 9.01
C VAL A 90 2.10 -10.40 9.66
N PRO A 91 0.88 -10.79 9.22
CA PRO A 91 -0.37 -10.41 9.88
C PRO A 91 -0.35 -10.79 11.36
N SER A 92 -0.56 -9.82 12.24
CA SER A 92 -0.60 -10.04 13.70
C SER A 92 -2.05 -10.13 14.21
N ARG A 93 -2.23 -10.60 15.45
CA ARG A 93 -3.53 -10.65 16.13
C ARG A 93 -3.95 -9.27 16.62
N ALA A 94 -5.25 -9.05 16.72
CA ALA A 94 -5.82 -7.82 17.29
C ALA A 94 -5.18 -7.46 18.64
N GLY A 95 -4.77 -6.19 18.78
CA GLY A 95 -4.08 -5.67 19.97
C GLY A 95 -2.64 -6.14 20.20
N TRP A 96 -2.07 -6.99 19.33
CA TRP A 96 -0.70 -7.49 19.49
C TRP A 96 0.31 -6.65 18.70
N VAL A 97 1.48 -6.40 19.32
CA VAL A 97 2.56 -5.58 18.74
C VAL A 97 3.80 -6.42 18.51
N ALA A 98 4.17 -6.61 17.24
CA ALA A 98 5.41 -7.25 16.77
C ALA A 98 5.70 -8.64 17.39
N THR A 99 4.65 -9.38 17.74
CA THR A 99 4.73 -10.75 18.28
C THR A 99 4.29 -11.76 17.24
N TYR A 100 4.90 -12.95 17.26
CA TYR A 100 4.47 -14.05 16.41
C TYR A 100 3.01 -14.45 16.72
N PRO A 101 2.10 -14.42 15.74
CA PRO A 101 0.69 -14.73 15.97
C PRO A 101 0.51 -16.24 16.20
N LEU A 102 -0.06 -16.60 17.35
CA LEU A 102 -0.50 -17.98 17.60
C LEU A 102 -1.91 -18.19 17.02
N VAL A 103 -2.17 -19.40 16.51
CA VAL A 103 -3.49 -19.85 16.01
C VAL A 103 -4.62 -19.43 16.95
N ASP A 104 -5.69 -18.88 16.39
CA ASP A 104 -6.92 -18.48 17.07
C ASP A 104 -8.11 -19.29 16.50
N PRO A 105 -8.36 -20.50 17.05
CA PRO A 105 -9.36 -21.40 16.50
C PRO A 105 -10.75 -20.76 16.42
N GLY A 106 -11.29 -20.65 15.20
CA GLY A 106 -12.60 -20.08 14.93
C GLY A 106 -12.62 -18.59 14.59
N ASN A 107 -11.50 -17.89 14.78
CA ASN A 107 -11.37 -16.46 14.45
C ASN A 107 -10.31 -16.19 13.36
N ASP A 108 -9.37 -17.11 13.15
CA ASP A 108 -8.34 -16.98 12.09
C ASP A 108 -8.96 -16.75 10.70
N LEU A 109 -8.37 -15.81 9.95
CA LEU A 109 -8.76 -15.41 8.58
C LEU A 109 -7.82 -15.98 7.50
#